data_AF-A0A7V8YIF4-F1
#
_entry.id   AF-A0A7V8YIF4-F1
#
_cell.length_a   1.000
_cell.length_b   1.000
_cell.length_c   1.000
_cell.angle_alpha   90.00
_cell.angle_beta   90.00
_cell.angle_gamma   90.00
#
_symmetry.space_group_name_H-M   'P 1'
#
loop_
_entity.id
_entity.type
_entity.pdbx_description
1 polymer ?
#
loop_
_entity_poly.entity_id
_entity_poly.type
_entity_poly.pdbx_seq_one_letter_code
_entity_poly.pdbx_strand_id
1 'polypeptide(L)'
;MTGPSGGDKAEAEQGLLDRALTEYPRVFTPDQLWIMDRNFPGVARIIAMLATGSHVLIRVKSDIRLPRTGGFAPDGGPTWPPCPAAGPA
;
A
#
# COMPACT_ATOMS: atom_id res chain seq x y z
N MET A 1 -20.65 -21.17 -0.78
CA MET A 1 -19.44 -21.86 -0.30
C MET A 1 -18.49 -20.79 0.24
N THR A 2 -18.53 -20.54 1.54
CA THR A 2 -17.70 -19.54 2.23
C THR A 2 -16.46 -20.25 2.78
N GLY A 3 -15.30 -20.01 2.17
CA GLY A 3 -14.02 -20.54 2.65
C GLY A 3 -13.58 -19.93 3.99
N PRO A 4 -12.81 -20.65 4.81
CA PRO A 4 -12.44 -20.22 6.15
C PRO A 4 -11.57 -18.98 6.06
N SER A 5 -12.09 -17.87 6.57
CA SER A 5 -11.43 -16.57 6.60
C SER A 5 -11.10 -16.28 8.05
N GLY A 6 -9.82 -16.26 8.43
CA GLY A 6 -9.47 -15.76 9.76
C GLY A 6 -8.02 -15.82 10.23
N GLY A 7 -7.22 -16.81 9.83
CA GLY A 7 -5.86 -17.00 10.38
C GLY A 7 -4.79 -17.11 9.29
N ASP A 8 -4.64 -18.31 8.72
CA ASP A 8 -3.58 -18.65 7.76
C ASP A 8 -3.53 -17.77 6.52
N LYS A 9 -4.69 -17.27 6.08
CA LYS A 9 -4.79 -16.45 4.88
C LYS A 9 -4.09 -15.10 5.03
N ALA A 10 -4.12 -14.51 6.22
CA ALA A 10 -3.50 -13.22 6.46
C ALA A 10 -1.96 -13.32 6.45
N GLU A 11 -1.41 -14.37 7.05
CA GLU A 11 0.02 -14.66 7.06
C GLU A 11 0.53 -15.04 5.66
N ALA A 12 -0.22 -15.88 4.93
CA ALA A 12 0.14 -16.25 3.56
C ALA A 12 0.14 -15.03 2.61
N GLU A 13 -0.84 -14.14 2.73
CA GLU A 13 -0.89 -12.90 1.95
C GLU A 13 0.29 -11.97 2.28
N GLN A 14 0.72 -11.89 3.54
CA GLN A 14 1.89 -11.11 3.93
C GLN A 14 3.19 -11.72 3.39
N GLY A 15 3.34 -13.05 3.47
CA GLY A 15 4.50 -13.74 2.91
C GLY A 15 4.60 -13.59 1.39
N LEU A 16 3.45 -13.58 0.68
CA LEU A 16 3.42 -13.30 -0.75
C LEU A 16 3.85 -11.86 -1.07
N LEU A 17 3.45 -10.88 -0.24
CA LEU A 17 3.87 -9.49 -0.42
C LEU A 17 5.38 -9.32 -0.18
N ASP A 18 5.92 -9.95 0.86
CA ASP A 18 7.36 -9.93 1.16
C ASP A 18 8.17 -10.54 0.02
N ARG A 19 7.68 -11.66 -0.51
CA ARG A 19 8.27 -12.31 -1.68
C ARG A 19 8.18 -11.43 -2.92
N ALA A 20 7.04 -10.78 -3.17
CA ALA A 20 6.87 -9.87 -4.29
C ALA A 20 7.84 -8.69 -4.20
N LEU A 21 7.98 -8.08 -3.01
CA LEU A 21 8.91 -6.97 -2.79
C LEU A 21 10.38 -7.38 -3.02
N THR A 22 10.74 -8.61 -2.64
CA THR A 22 12.12 -9.11 -2.74
C THR A 22 12.47 -9.62 -4.14
N GLU A 23 11.63 -10.49 -4.71
CA GLU A 23 11.90 -11.19 -5.98
C GLU A 23 11.38 -10.45 -7.21
N TYR A 24 10.39 -9.55 -7.03
CA TYR A 24 9.70 -8.86 -8.11
C TYR A 24 9.55 -7.35 -7.88
N PRO A 25 10.63 -6.61 -7.51
CA PRO A 25 10.56 -5.18 -7.25
C PRO A 25 10.04 -4.37 -8.46
N ARG A 26 10.29 -4.89 -9.67
CA ARG A 26 9.81 -4.32 -10.94
C ARG A 26 8.29 -4.25 -11.10
N VAL A 27 7.53 -4.95 -10.26
CA VAL A 27 6.05 -4.89 -10.26
C VAL A 27 5.58 -3.62 -9.53
N PHE A 28 6.40 -3.10 -8.62
CA PHE A 28 6.15 -1.88 -7.86
C PHE A 28 6.70 -0.68 -8.64
N THR A 29 5.87 -0.11 -9.50
CA THR A 29 6.24 1.04 -10.35
C THR A 29 5.56 2.34 -9.89
N PRO A 30 6.14 3.51 -10.18
CA PRO A 30 5.56 4.81 -9.78
C PRO A 30 4.14 5.04 -10.28
N ASP A 31 3.81 4.53 -11.47
CA ASP A 31 2.51 4.72 -12.11
C ASP A 31 1.41 3.76 -11.63
N GLN A 32 1.69 2.94 -10.60
CA GLN A 32 0.75 1.95 -10.08
C GLN A 32 0.19 2.32 -8.70
N LEU A 33 -1.12 2.06 -8.54
CA LEU A 33 -1.83 2.16 -7.28
C LEU A 33 -2.16 0.76 -6.74
N TRP A 34 -1.61 0.43 -5.57
CA TRP A 34 -1.88 -0.81 -4.87
C TRP A 34 -3.06 -0.66 -3.92
N ILE A 35 -4.14 -1.41 -4.17
CA ILE A 35 -5.35 -1.37 -3.34
C ILE A 35 -5.37 -2.59 -2.42
N MET A 36 -5.38 -2.35 -1.11
CA MET A 36 -5.33 -3.40 -0.09
C MET A 36 -6.52 -3.32 0.85
N ASP A 37 -7.09 -4.48 1.21
CA ASP A 37 -8.13 -4.57 2.24
C ASP A 37 -7.51 -4.53 3.65
N ARG A 38 -8.35 -4.66 4.69
CA ARG A 38 -8.02 -4.58 6.12
C ARG A 38 -6.92 -5.53 6.62
N ASN A 39 -6.37 -6.41 5.78
CA ASN A 39 -5.18 -7.19 6.12
C ASN A 39 -3.97 -6.26 6.10
N PHE A 40 -3.83 -5.49 7.18
CA PHE A 40 -2.83 -4.45 7.32
C PHE A 40 -1.43 -5.10 7.18
N PRO A 41 -0.66 -4.77 6.12
CA PRO A 41 0.60 -5.44 5.85
C PRO A 41 1.70 -5.05 6.84
N GLY A 42 1.44 -4.10 7.75
CA GLY A 42 2.43 -3.58 8.69
C GLY A 42 3.16 -2.36 8.13
N VAL A 43 3.52 -1.44 9.02
CA VAL A 43 4.13 -0.15 8.66
C VAL A 43 5.43 -0.33 7.87
N ALA A 44 6.27 -1.29 8.24
CA ALA A 44 7.54 -1.56 7.55
C ALA A 44 7.35 -1.92 6.07
N ARG A 45 6.32 -2.70 5.74
CA ARG A 45 6.03 -3.10 4.36
C ARG A 45 5.48 -1.94 3.55
N ILE A 46 4.63 -1.11 4.14
CA ILE A 46 4.12 0.12 3.50
C ILE A 46 5.29 1.05 3.16
N ILE A 47 6.25 1.23 4.08
CA ILE A 47 7.46 2.02 3.82
C ILE A 47 8.26 1.42 2.66
N ALA A 48 8.45 0.10 2.63
CA ALA A 48 9.16 -0.58 1.54
C ALA A 48 8.45 -0.39 0.18
N MET A 49 7.13 -0.50 0.15
CA MET A 49 6.34 -0.22 -1.06
C MET A 49 6.48 1.24 -1.50
N LEU A 50 6.33 2.21 -0.60
CA LEU A 50 6.46 3.63 -0.93
C LEU A 50 7.89 3.98 -1.42
N ALA A 51 8.92 3.30 -0.90
CA ALA A 51 10.31 3.50 -1.33
C ALA A 51 10.56 3.13 -2.80
N THR A 52 9.71 2.27 -3.40
CA THR A 52 9.77 1.94 -4.84
C THR A 52 9.19 3.05 -5.74
N GLY A 53 8.54 4.06 -5.15
CA GLY A 53 7.75 5.07 -5.85
C GLY A 53 6.28 4.69 -6.05
N SER A 54 5.88 3.47 -5.68
CA SER A 54 4.50 3.00 -5.79
C SER A 54 3.53 3.74 -4.88
N HIS A 55 2.28 3.86 -5.30
CA HIS A 55 1.20 4.43 -4.48
C HIS A 55 0.39 3.31 -3.81
N VAL A 56 -0.08 3.53 -2.58
CA VAL A 56 -0.86 2.52 -1.83
C VAL A 56 -2.15 3.13 -1.26
N LEU A 57 -3.27 2.44 -1.51
CA LEU A 57 -4.58 2.72 -0.94
C LEU A 57 -5.00 1.55 -0.04
N ILE A 58 -5.10 1.78 1.27
CA ILE A 58 -5.42 0.74 2.24
C ILE A 58 -6.77 1.04 2.88
N ARG A 59 -7.67 0.05 2.88
CA ARG A 59 -8.90 0.13 3.67
C ARG A 59 -8.59 -0.13 5.14
N VAL A 60 -8.76 0.89 5.96
CA VAL A 60 -8.49 0.84 7.40
C VAL A 60 -9.78 0.62 8.17
N LYS A 61 -9.74 -0.16 9.25
CA LYS A 61 -10.89 -0.40 10.13
C LYS A 61 -11.20 0.88 10.92
N SER A 62 -12.47 1.15 11.18
CA SER A 62 -12.95 2.43 11.76
C SER A 62 -12.47 2.71 13.19
N ASP A 63 -11.99 1.70 13.91
CA ASP A 63 -11.43 1.78 15.25
C ASP A 63 -9.95 2.19 15.26
N ILE A 64 -9.27 2.18 14.10
CA ILE A 64 -7.89 2.64 13.97
C ILE A 64 -7.90 4.15 13.71
N ARG A 65 -7.35 4.91 14.65
CA ARG A 65 -7.16 6.37 14.50
C ARG A 65 -5.90 6.63 13.69
N LEU A 66 -6.06 7.19 12.49
CA LEU A 66 -4.94 7.70 11.69
C LEU A 66 -4.87 9.22 11.81
N PRO A 67 -3.79 9.78 12.38
CA PRO A 67 -3.59 11.22 12.37
C PRO A 67 -3.40 11.69 10.94
N ARG A 68 -4.20 12.67 10.51
CA ARG A 68 -4.13 13.23 9.16
C ARG A 68 -2.83 14.03 9.01
N THR A 69 -2.00 13.65 8.05
CA THR A 69 -0.71 14.31 7.78
C THR A 69 -0.74 15.31 6.61
N GLY A 70 -1.84 15.41 5.86
CA GLY A 70 -1.97 16.30 4.68
C GLY A 70 -3.35 16.96 4.54
N GLY A 71 -3.46 17.91 3.60
CA GLY A 71 -4.72 18.55 3.24
C GLY A 71 -5.45 17.81 2.11
N PHE A 72 -6.62 18.33 1.75
CA PHE A 72 -7.24 18.04 0.46
C PHE A 72 -7.10 19.28 -0.42
N ALA A 73 -6.81 19.07 -1.70
CA ALA A 73 -6.84 20.09 -2.71
C ALA A 73 -8.27 20.64 -2.85
N PRO A 74 -8.46 21.83 -3.46
CA PRO A 74 -9.77 22.46 -3.55
C PRO A 74 -10.84 21.63 -4.28
N ASP A 75 -10.40 20.67 -5.09
CA ASP A 75 -11.22 19.68 -5.80
C ASP A 75 -11.64 18.49 -4.92
N GLY A 76 -11.20 18.44 -3.66
CA GLY A 76 -11.44 17.34 -2.73
C GLY A 76 -10.49 16.16 -2.91
N GLY A 77 -9.51 16.24 -3.81
CA GLY A 77 -8.44 15.26 -3.97
C GLY A 77 -7.36 15.40 -2.89
N PRO A 78 -6.59 14.36 -2.57
CA PRO A 78 -5.49 14.46 -1.60
C PRO A 78 -4.37 15.38 -2.12
N THR A 79 -3.78 16.24 -1.27
CA THR A 79 -2.67 17.15 -1.65
C THR A 79 -1.31 16.44 -1.77
N TRP A 80 -1.27 15.22 -2.32
CA TRP A 80 0.00 14.51 -2.49
C TRP A 80 0.97 15.37 -3.33
N PRO A 81 2.25 15.50 -2.95
CA PRO A 81 3.24 16.13 -3.81
C PRO A 81 3.22 15.45 -5.19
N PRO A 82 3.47 16.18 -6.29
CA PRO A 82 3.55 15.54 -7.61
C PRO A 82 4.55 14.37 -7.54
N CYS A 83 4.17 13.22 -8.13
CA CYS A 83 5.04 12.06 -8.21
C CYS A 83 6.41 12.53 -8.71
N PRO A 84 7.52 12.28 -7.99
CA PRO A 84 8.84 12.63 -8.50
C PRO A 84 8.99 11.93 -9.85
N ALA A 85 9.34 12.69 -10.89
CA ALA A 85 9.58 12.13 -12.21
C ALA A 85 10.61 11.01 -12.06
N ALA A 86 10.27 9.80 -12.53
CA ALA A 86 11.19 8.68 -12.54
C ALA A 86 12.49 9.15 -13.21
N GLY A 87 13.60 9.12 -12.47
CA GLY A 87 14.92 9.36 -13.05
C GLY A 87 15.18 8.35 -14.18
N PRO A 88 16.07 8.67 -15.14
CA PRO A 88 16.29 7.82 -16.29
C PRO A 88 16.74 6.41 -15.87
N ALA A 89 16.21 5.43 -16.61
CA ALA A 89 16.37 3.98 -16.42
C ALA A 89 17.81 3.47 -16.57
#